data_AF-A0A2S9FIE0-F1
#
_entry.id   AF-A0A2S9FIE0-F1
#
_cell.length_a   1.000
_cell.length_b   1.000
_cell.length_c   1.000
_cell.angle_alpha   90.00
_cell.angle_beta   90.00
_cell.angle_gamma   90.00
#
_symmetry.space_group_name_H-M   'P 1'
#
loop_
_entity.id
_entity.type
_entity.pdbx_description
1 polymer ?
#
loop_
_entity_poly.entity_id
_entity_poly.type
_entity_poly.pdbx_seq_one_letter_code
_entity_poly.pdbx_strand_id
1 'polypeptide(L)'
;AVREAIAQHGHARISEPSDAEILVVVSPAFAAGDVASAAADLAHRIDTGLLDYADAIGTRCRDVWLVTTGAERVLPDDPLADPGQAGLAAMHRCIAFEHADQRFHHLDLPSVPPTGGGPAPVIDAILGETGEIALRDARARMYRRELADDSSSATAWPQDTGLLDNVVITGGSGAVGVAFARHLAGRGAKRIVLLSRRGLDPAGLDELRTGR
;
A
#
# COMPACT_ATOMS: atom_id res chain seq x y z
N ALA A 1 -9.77 3.13 21.28
CA ALA A 1 -8.46 3.78 21.12
C ALA A 1 -8.57 5.15 20.45
N VAL A 2 -8.74 5.28 19.12
CA VAL A 2 -8.73 6.62 18.44
C VAL A 2 -9.80 7.58 18.97
N ARG A 3 -11.06 7.14 19.11
CA ARG A 3 -12.14 7.98 19.67
C ARG A 3 -11.85 8.45 21.11
N GLU A 4 -11.31 7.55 21.93
CA GLU A 4 -10.94 7.84 23.33
C GLU A 4 -9.76 8.82 23.40
N ALA A 5 -8.81 8.70 22.47
CA ALA A 5 -7.69 9.61 22.31
C ALA A 5 -8.16 11.03 21.98
N ILE A 6 -9.09 11.18 21.03
CA ILE A 6 -9.67 12.47 20.65
C ILE A 6 -10.38 13.10 21.86
N ALA A 7 -11.14 12.31 22.61
CA ALA A 7 -11.87 12.81 23.78
C ALA A 7 -10.94 13.35 24.89
N GLN A 8 -9.69 12.87 24.94
CA GLN A 8 -8.67 13.30 25.90
C GLN A 8 -7.74 14.38 25.33
N HIS A 9 -7.86 14.71 24.04
CA HIS A 9 -6.99 15.69 23.36
C HIS A 9 -7.62 17.09 23.41
N GLY A 10 -6.90 18.06 23.98
CA GLY A 10 -7.42 19.41 24.24
C GLY A 10 -7.73 20.26 22.99
N HIS A 11 -7.37 19.77 21.80
CA HIS A 11 -7.47 20.52 20.54
C HIS A 11 -8.41 19.87 19.51
N ALA A 12 -9.09 18.78 19.85
CA ALA A 12 -10.01 18.10 18.94
C ALA A 12 -11.31 17.68 19.66
N ARG A 13 -12.40 17.60 18.89
CA ARG A 13 -13.68 17.06 19.36
C ARG A 13 -14.30 16.17 18.31
N ILE A 14 -14.99 15.12 18.74
CA ILE A 14 -15.77 14.26 17.85
C ILE A 14 -17.04 15.00 17.43
N SER A 15 -17.40 14.89 16.15
CA SER A 15 -18.62 15.42 15.57
C SER A 15 -19.17 14.44 14.53
N GLU A 16 -20.35 14.74 13.98
CA GLU A 16 -20.88 14.02 12.82
C GLU A 16 -20.02 14.31 11.57
N PRO A 17 -19.85 13.33 10.65
CA PRO A 17 -19.02 13.51 9.46
C PRO A 17 -19.36 14.74 8.61
N SER A 18 -20.65 15.10 8.54
CA SER A 18 -21.13 16.26 7.77
C SER A 18 -20.58 17.60 8.29
N ASP A 19 -20.28 17.69 9.58
CA ASP A 19 -19.81 18.90 10.24
C ASP A 19 -18.29 18.91 10.48
N ALA A 20 -17.63 17.78 10.21
CA ALA A 20 -16.22 17.57 10.50
C ALA A 20 -15.31 18.32 9.52
N GLU A 21 -14.28 18.97 10.04
CA GLU A 21 -13.20 19.58 9.24
C GLU A 21 -12.16 18.53 8.81
N ILE A 22 -12.01 17.48 9.63
CA ILE A 22 -11.14 16.33 9.41
C ILE A 22 -11.97 15.06 9.55
N LEU A 23 -11.98 14.21 8.52
CA LEU A 23 -12.59 12.89 8.56
C LEU A 23 -11.52 11.84 8.86
N VAL A 24 -11.63 11.12 9.98
CA VAL A 24 -10.70 10.03 10.34
C VAL A 24 -11.38 8.69 10.13
N VAL A 25 -10.91 7.96 9.11
CA VAL A 25 -11.35 6.62 8.73
C VAL A 25 -10.42 5.62 9.39
N VAL A 26 -10.96 4.73 10.22
CA VAL A 26 -10.16 3.67 10.88
C VAL A 26 -10.37 2.37 10.11
N SER A 27 -9.28 1.80 9.59
CA SER A 27 -9.33 0.52 8.87
C SER A 27 -9.91 -0.59 9.76
N PRO A 28 -10.70 -1.52 9.22
CA PRO A 28 -11.05 -2.72 9.94
C PRO A 28 -9.84 -3.65 10.10
N ALA A 29 -9.92 -4.60 11.03
CA ALA A 29 -8.99 -5.72 11.05
C ALA A 29 -9.27 -6.68 9.89
N PHE A 30 -8.20 -7.12 9.23
CA PHE A 30 -8.22 -8.21 8.25
C PHE A 30 -7.83 -9.52 8.93
N ALA A 31 -8.40 -10.63 8.47
CA ALA A 31 -8.02 -11.95 8.96
C ALA A 31 -6.61 -12.27 8.47
N ALA A 32 -5.78 -12.83 9.35
CA ALA A 32 -4.46 -13.32 8.95
C ALA A 32 -4.62 -14.40 7.86
N GLY A 33 -3.95 -14.21 6.73
CA GLY A 33 -4.07 -15.08 5.58
C GLY A 33 -3.00 -14.78 4.54
N ASP A 34 -3.01 -15.56 3.46
CA ASP A 34 -2.18 -15.26 2.30
C ASP A 34 -2.76 -14.09 1.48
N VAL A 35 -1.98 -13.63 0.50
CA VAL A 35 -2.36 -12.51 -0.36
C VAL A 35 -3.67 -12.78 -1.11
N ALA A 36 -3.93 -14.03 -1.51
CA ALA A 36 -5.14 -14.38 -2.26
C ALA A 36 -6.39 -14.27 -1.39
N SER A 37 -6.32 -14.76 -0.15
CA SER A 37 -7.40 -14.69 0.83
C SER A 37 -7.66 -13.24 1.25
N ALA A 38 -6.60 -12.46 1.48
CA ALA A 38 -6.71 -11.04 1.80
C ALA A 38 -7.36 -10.24 0.66
N ALA A 39 -6.99 -10.53 -0.60
CA ALA A 39 -7.61 -9.90 -1.76
C ALA A 39 -9.11 -10.25 -1.90
N ALA A 40 -9.49 -11.49 -1.61
CA ALA A 40 -10.88 -11.92 -1.63
C ALA A 40 -11.71 -11.25 -0.51
N ASP A 41 -11.17 -11.18 0.72
CA ASP A 41 -11.81 -10.47 1.85
C ASP A 41 -11.97 -8.98 1.53
N LEU A 42 -10.91 -8.34 1.02
CA LEU A 42 -10.96 -6.94 0.63
C LEU A 42 -12.02 -6.67 -0.45
N ALA A 43 -12.07 -7.49 -1.51
CA ALA A 43 -13.08 -7.38 -2.56
C ALA A 43 -14.51 -7.52 -2.00
N HIS A 44 -14.75 -8.54 -1.17
CA HIS A 44 -16.04 -8.74 -0.53
C HIS A 44 -16.46 -7.53 0.32
N ARG A 45 -15.53 -6.96 1.08
CA ARG A 45 -15.81 -5.82 1.93
C ARG A 45 -16.11 -4.56 1.14
N ILE A 46 -15.42 -4.34 0.01
CA ILE A 46 -15.73 -3.26 -0.93
C ILE A 46 -17.16 -3.40 -1.44
N ASP A 47 -17.56 -4.60 -1.87
CA ASP A 47 -18.93 -4.86 -2.33
C ASP A 47 -19.99 -4.61 -1.23
N THR A 48 -19.59 -4.67 0.05
CA THR A 48 -20.45 -4.38 1.21
C THR A 48 -20.27 -2.97 1.78
N GLY A 49 -19.54 -2.08 1.10
CA GLY A 49 -19.46 -0.67 1.45
C GLY A 49 -18.24 -0.24 2.26
N LEU A 50 -17.13 -0.98 2.23
CA LEU A 50 -15.89 -0.59 2.93
C LEU A 50 -15.38 0.80 2.55
N LEU A 51 -15.66 1.24 1.32
CA LEU A 51 -15.19 2.52 0.78
C LEU A 51 -16.26 3.63 0.83
N ASP A 52 -17.48 3.34 1.33
CA ASP A 52 -18.61 4.27 1.38
C ASP A 52 -18.35 5.46 2.31
N TYR A 53 -17.25 5.44 3.09
CA TYR A 53 -16.82 6.60 3.86
C TYR A 53 -16.56 7.83 2.97
N ALA A 54 -16.25 7.63 1.68
CA ALA A 54 -16.05 8.72 0.73
C ALA A 54 -17.34 9.55 0.54
N ASP A 55 -18.51 8.91 0.61
CA ASP A 55 -19.81 9.58 0.52
C ASP A 55 -20.15 10.37 1.79
N ALA A 56 -19.44 10.13 2.90
CA ALA A 56 -19.62 10.83 4.16
C ALA A 56 -18.77 12.12 4.27
N ILE A 57 -17.98 12.45 3.24
CA ILE A 57 -17.15 13.66 3.21
C ILE A 57 -18.05 14.89 3.12
N GLY A 58 -18.18 15.61 4.24
CA GLY A 58 -18.97 16.84 4.33
C GLY A 58 -18.31 18.04 3.63
N THR A 59 -19.09 19.07 3.32
CA THR A 59 -18.61 20.29 2.63
C THR A 59 -17.57 21.09 3.43
N ARG A 60 -17.53 20.89 4.76
CA ARG A 60 -16.53 21.49 5.67
C ARG A 60 -15.22 20.70 5.71
N CYS A 61 -15.23 19.44 5.28
CA CYS A 61 -14.07 18.57 5.36
C CYS A 61 -12.98 19.05 4.38
N ARG A 62 -11.75 19.14 4.87
CA ARG A 62 -10.57 19.48 4.09
C ARG A 62 -9.53 18.38 4.10
N ASP A 63 -9.49 17.58 5.16
CA ASP A 63 -8.52 16.51 5.34
C ASP A 63 -9.25 15.19 5.63
N VAL A 64 -8.92 14.16 4.87
CA VAL A 64 -9.40 12.80 5.06
C VAL A 64 -8.22 11.92 5.41
N TRP A 65 -8.24 11.31 6.59
CA TRP A 65 -7.19 10.43 7.09
C TRP A 65 -7.65 8.99 7.09
N LEU A 66 -6.92 8.10 6.44
CA LEU A 66 -7.02 6.67 6.69
C LEU A 66 -5.99 6.26 7.76
N VAL A 67 -6.44 5.59 8.81
CA VAL A 67 -5.59 4.98 9.83
C VAL A 67 -5.57 3.47 9.64
N THR A 68 -4.41 2.90 9.36
CA THR A 68 -4.19 1.45 9.22
C THR A 68 -3.31 0.88 10.34
N THR A 69 -3.24 -0.44 10.44
CA THR A 69 -2.29 -1.15 11.32
C THR A 69 -1.47 -2.15 10.51
N GLY A 70 -0.18 -1.90 10.34
CA GLY A 70 0.74 -2.78 9.62
C GLY A 70 0.50 -2.82 8.10
N ALA A 71 -0.05 -1.75 7.50
CA ALA A 71 -0.12 -1.60 6.05
C ALA A 71 1.27 -1.43 5.41
N GLU A 72 2.24 -0.93 6.18
CA GLU A 72 3.55 -0.55 5.66
C GLU A 72 4.68 -1.23 6.44
N ARG A 73 5.76 -1.55 5.73
CA ARG A 73 7.02 -2.02 6.32
C ARG A 73 8.05 -0.91 6.18
N VAL A 74 8.29 -0.16 7.25
CA VAL A 74 9.19 1.02 7.24
C VAL A 74 10.54 0.72 7.88
N LEU A 75 10.61 -0.27 8.76
CA LEU A 75 11.83 -0.72 9.40
C LEU A 75 12.21 -2.17 9.02
N PRO A 76 13.51 -2.54 9.10
CA PRO A 76 13.93 -3.92 8.82
C PRO A 76 13.30 -4.98 9.73
N ASP A 77 12.97 -4.61 10.97
CA ASP A 77 12.35 -5.47 11.98
C ASP A 77 10.81 -5.40 11.99
N ASP A 78 10.22 -4.53 11.18
CA ASP A 78 8.78 -4.56 10.96
C ASP A 78 8.38 -5.92 10.33
N PRO A 79 7.25 -6.51 10.77
CA PRO A 79 6.62 -7.62 10.06
C PRO A 79 6.37 -7.27 8.59
N LEU A 80 6.14 -8.30 7.77
CA LEU A 80 5.63 -8.06 6.42
C LEU A 80 4.28 -7.33 6.51
N ALA A 81 4.08 -6.38 5.61
CA ALA A 81 2.85 -5.62 5.52
C ALA A 81 1.64 -6.55 5.35
N ASP A 82 0.57 -6.26 6.08
CA ASP A 82 -0.71 -6.93 5.90
C ASP A 82 -1.27 -6.56 4.51
N PRO A 83 -1.51 -7.54 3.62
CA PRO A 83 -1.92 -7.23 2.25
C PRO A 83 -3.28 -6.54 2.14
N GLY A 84 -4.20 -6.81 3.07
CA GLY A 84 -5.52 -6.17 3.10
C GLY A 84 -5.41 -4.70 3.51
N GLN A 85 -4.61 -4.43 4.54
CA GLN A 85 -4.30 -3.07 5.00
C GLN A 85 -3.56 -2.26 3.93
N ALA A 86 -2.53 -2.85 3.31
CA ALA A 86 -1.77 -2.22 2.22
C ALA A 86 -2.65 -1.95 0.99
N GLY A 87 -3.54 -2.89 0.65
CA GLY A 87 -4.51 -2.73 -0.43
C GLY A 87 -5.49 -1.59 -0.16
N LEU A 88 -6.03 -1.50 1.07
CA LEU A 88 -6.91 -0.41 1.48
C LEU A 88 -6.20 0.95 1.45
N ALA A 89 -4.95 1.03 1.91
CA ALA A 89 -4.14 2.25 1.80
C ALA A 89 -3.95 2.69 0.34
N ALA A 90 -3.70 1.74 -0.57
CA ALA A 90 -3.61 2.03 -2.00
C ALA A 90 -4.94 2.53 -2.58
N MET A 91 -6.07 1.95 -2.21
CA MET A 91 -7.39 2.38 -2.66
C MET A 91 -7.77 3.77 -2.13
N HIS A 92 -7.42 4.08 -0.89
CA HIS A 92 -7.61 5.42 -0.32
C HIS A 92 -6.88 6.49 -1.14
N ARG A 93 -5.65 6.21 -1.60
CA ARG A 93 -4.93 7.10 -2.52
C ARG A 93 -5.61 7.21 -3.90
N CYS A 94 -6.27 6.15 -4.37
CA CYS A 94 -7.04 6.22 -5.62
C CYS A 94 -8.28 7.12 -5.47
N ILE A 95 -9.04 6.96 -4.38
CA ILE A 95 -10.23 7.78 -4.07
C ILE A 95 -9.84 9.27 -4.01
N ALA A 96 -8.66 9.60 -3.50
CA ALA A 96 -8.17 10.98 -3.45
C ALA A 96 -8.22 11.70 -4.81
N PHE A 97 -8.03 10.99 -5.93
CA PHE A 97 -8.11 11.60 -7.26
C PHE A 97 -9.53 12.02 -7.68
N GLU A 98 -10.56 11.51 -7.00
CA GLU A 98 -11.96 11.84 -7.25
C GLU A 98 -12.44 13.04 -6.39
N HIS A 99 -11.63 13.46 -5.40
CA HIS A 99 -11.99 14.47 -4.41
C HIS A 99 -10.99 15.65 -4.40
N ALA A 100 -10.99 16.46 -5.46
CA ALA A 100 -10.01 17.53 -5.66
C ALA A 100 -10.04 18.66 -4.60
N ASP A 101 -11.15 18.81 -3.87
CA ASP A 101 -11.32 19.83 -2.82
C ASP A 101 -10.79 19.37 -1.45
N GLN A 102 -10.43 18.08 -1.32
CA GLN A 102 -9.94 17.47 -0.10
C GLN A 102 -8.51 16.98 -0.26
N ARG A 103 -7.78 16.96 0.84
CA ARG A 103 -6.47 16.32 0.94
C ARG A 103 -6.63 14.97 1.63
N PHE A 104 -6.04 13.96 1.04
CA PHE A 104 -6.08 12.60 1.56
C PHE A 104 -4.71 12.26 2.17
N HIS A 105 -4.75 11.65 3.34
CA HIS A 105 -3.59 11.37 4.17
C HIS A 105 -3.71 9.97 4.76
N HIS A 106 -2.56 9.36 5.03
CA HIS A 106 -2.50 7.99 5.53
C HIS A 106 -1.60 7.94 6.76
N LEU A 107 -2.07 7.27 7.80
CA LEU A 107 -1.33 7.01 9.03
C LEU A 107 -1.30 5.51 9.31
N ASP A 108 -0.14 4.89 9.17
CA ASP A 108 0.06 3.50 9.51
C ASP A 108 0.63 3.32 10.92
N LEU A 109 -0.03 2.51 11.73
CA LEU A 109 0.36 2.15 13.09
C LEU A 109 1.02 0.75 13.10
N PRO A 110 1.84 0.42 14.11
CA PRO A 110 2.39 -0.93 14.20
C PRO A 110 1.27 -1.95 14.46
N SER A 111 1.40 -3.15 13.88
CA SER A 111 0.44 -4.26 14.08
C SER A 111 0.37 -4.72 15.54
N VAL A 112 1.47 -4.55 16.28
CA VAL A 112 1.53 -4.75 17.74
C VAL A 112 1.75 -3.40 18.39
N PRO A 113 0.80 -2.90 19.21
CA PRO A 113 0.97 -1.64 19.92
C PRO A 113 2.20 -1.68 20.84
N PRO A 114 3.00 -0.61 20.89
CA PRO A 114 4.17 -0.54 21.75
C PRO A 114 3.76 -0.48 23.23
N THR A 115 4.52 -1.17 24.09
CA THR A 115 4.35 -1.07 25.54
C THR A 115 4.74 0.33 26.02
N GLY A 116 3.81 1.05 26.66
CA GLY A 116 4.08 2.33 27.31
C GLY A 116 3.82 3.59 26.46
N GLY A 117 3.07 3.50 25.37
CA GLY A 117 2.60 4.65 24.60
C GLY A 117 1.09 4.90 24.78
N GLY A 118 0.71 6.15 25.09
CA GLY A 118 -0.69 6.59 25.03
C GLY A 118 -1.12 6.90 23.59
N PRO A 119 -2.40 7.16 23.32
CA PRO A 119 -2.88 7.38 21.96
C PRO A 119 -2.69 8.82 21.47
N ALA A 120 -2.15 9.72 22.29
CA ALA A 120 -1.92 11.12 21.94
C ALA A 120 -1.07 11.32 20.65
N PRO A 121 0.03 10.58 20.41
CA PRO A 121 0.83 10.75 19.21
C PRO A 121 0.08 10.46 17.90
N VAL A 122 -0.96 9.60 17.94
CA VAL A 122 -1.81 9.34 16.77
C VAL A 122 -2.60 10.60 16.40
N ILE A 123 -3.13 11.30 17.41
CA ILE A 123 -3.90 12.53 17.20
C ILE A 123 -2.97 13.68 16.83
N ASP A 124 -1.80 13.78 17.47
CA ASP A 124 -0.79 14.79 17.11
C ASP A 124 -0.35 14.65 15.64
N ALA A 125 -0.16 13.41 15.16
CA ALA A 125 0.15 13.16 13.75
C ALA A 125 -1.01 13.58 12.83
N ILE A 126 -2.25 13.21 13.14
CA ILE A 126 -3.42 13.57 12.32
C ILE A 126 -3.63 15.09 12.24
N LEU A 127 -3.35 15.82 13.33
CA LEU A 127 -3.54 17.27 13.40
C LEU A 127 -2.35 18.09 12.87
N GLY A 128 -1.13 17.53 12.93
CA GLY A 128 0.11 18.27 12.65
C GLY A 128 0.79 17.92 11.33
N GLU A 129 0.48 16.77 10.75
CA GLU A 129 1.20 16.24 9.58
C GLU A 129 0.34 16.20 8.33
N THR A 130 0.99 15.83 7.22
CA THR A 130 0.32 15.59 5.93
C THR A 130 1.03 14.47 5.18
N GLY A 131 0.29 13.83 4.27
CA GLY A 131 0.81 12.80 3.36
C GLY A 131 0.71 11.39 3.93
N GLU A 132 1.67 10.55 3.57
CA GLU A 132 1.74 9.13 3.95
C GLU A 132 2.75 8.96 5.08
N ILE A 133 2.25 8.62 6.26
CA ILE A 133 2.99 8.61 7.52
C ILE A 133 2.89 7.23 8.17
N ALA A 134 3.97 6.79 8.79
CA ALA A 134 3.97 5.64 9.68
C ALA A 134 4.51 6.03 11.06
N LEU A 135 3.80 5.67 12.12
CA LEU A 135 4.29 5.75 13.49
C LEU A 135 4.84 4.40 13.92
N ARG A 136 6.01 4.38 14.54
CA ARG A 136 6.62 3.17 15.12
C ARG A 136 7.12 3.44 16.53
N ASP A 137 7.26 2.36 17.28
CA ASP A 137 7.77 2.28 18.66
C ASP A 137 7.07 3.14 19.73
N ALA A 138 7.52 2.99 20.99
CA ALA A 138 6.93 3.63 22.16
C ALA A 138 7.13 5.15 22.21
N ARG A 139 8.12 5.69 21.48
CA ARG A 139 8.36 7.14 21.35
C ARG A 139 7.57 7.74 20.18
N ALA A 140 6.79 6.93 19.47
CA ALA A 140 6.04 7.33 18.29
C ALA A 140 6.92 8.02 17.26
N ARG A 141 8.07 7.41 16.93
CA ARG A 141 8.91 7.90 15.82
C ARG A 141 8.10 7.87 14.54
N MET A 142 8.21 8.95 13.79
CA MET A 142 7.45 9.20 12.57
C MET A 142 8.32 8.99 11.34
N TYR A 143 7.79 8.26 10.36
CA TYR A 143 8.39 8.02 9.07
C TYR A 143 7.44 8.56 8.00
N ARG A 144 7.96 9.31 7.03
CA ARG A 144 7.18 9.83 5.92
C ARG A 144 7.62 9.16 4.63
N ARG A 145 6.65 8.82 3.77
CA ARG A 145 6.94 8.38 2.40
C ARG A 145 7.25 9.61 1.54
N GLU A 146 8.48 9.67 1.06
CA GLU A 146 8.94 10.73 0.16
C GLU A 146 9.54 10.10 -1.10
N LEU A 147 9.48 10.84 -2.22
CA LEU A 147 10.21 10.48 -3.43
C LEU A 147 11.62 11.09 -3.32
N ALA A 148 12.63 10.24 -3.43
CA ALA A 148 14.03 10.66 -3.40
C ALA A 148 14.81 9.99 -4.52
N ASP A 149 15.86 10.65 -4.99
CA ASP A 149 16.82 10.03 -5.89
C ASP A 149 17.55 8.92 -5.14
N ASP A 150 17.41 7.70 -5.64
CA ASP A 150 18.13 6.55 -5.11
C ASP A 150 19.49 6.44 -5.81
N SER A 151 20.55 6.76 -5.07
CA SER A 151 21.94 6.59 -5.51
C SER A 151 22.51 5.22 -5.17
N SER A 152 21.71 4.34 -4.55
CA SER A 152 22.15 2.99 -4.24
C SER A 152 22.37 2.17 -5.52
N SER A 153 23.40 1.34 -5.51
CA SER A 153 23.61 0.40 -6.59
C SER A 153 22.55 -0.68 -6.51
N ALA A 154 21.81 -0.88 -7.61
CA ALA A 154 20.91 -2.02 -7.74
C ALA A 154 21.70 -3.30 -7.42
N THR A 155 21.17 -4.13 -6.52
CA THR A 155 21.82 -5.40 -6.18
C THR A 155 21.94 -6.25 -7.45
N ALA A 156 23.18 -6.52 -7.84
CA ALA A 156 23.44 -7.36 -9.01
C ALA A 156 22.87 -8.75 -8.76
N TRP A 157 22.22 -9.30 -9.78
CA TRP A 157 21.68 -10.65 -9.68
C TRP A 157 22.82 -11.66 -9.66
N PRO A 158 22.86 -12.57 -8.67
CA PRO A 158 23.88 -13.60 -8.62
C PRO A 158 23.82 -14.47 -9.89
N GLN A 159 24.90 -14.50 -10.67
CA GLN A 159 24.93 -15.21 -11.96
C GLN A 159 25.27 -16.70 -11.83
N ASP A 160 25.90 -17.09 -10.73
CA ASP A 160 26.41 -18.43 -10.43
C ASP A 160 25.45 -19.30 -9.61
N THR A 161 24.34 -18.73 -9.14
CA THR A 161 23.36 -19.43 -8.29
C THR A 161 22.33 -20.23 -9.09
N GLY A 162 22.35 -20.14 -10.42
CA GLY A 162 21.30 -20.71 -11.28
C GLY A 162 19.96 -19.96 -11.18
N LEU A 163 19.92 -18.76 -10.59
CA LEU A 163 18.70 -17.94 -10.43
C LEU A 163 17.92 -17.75 -11.74
N LEU A 164 18.62 -17.69 -12.87
CA LEU A 164 18.03 -17.47 -14.19
C LEU A 164 17.82 -18.75 -15.00
N ASP A 165 18.01 -19.93 -14.40
CA ASP A 165 17.84 -21.19 -15.11
C ASP A 165 16.38 -21.41 -15.51
N ASN A 166 15.45 -21.04 -14.63
CA ASN A 166 14.01 -21.15 -14.86
C ASN A 166 13.29 -19.90 -14.36
N VAL A 167 12.79 -19.09 -15.30
CA VAL A 167 12.05 -17.86 -15.03
C VAL A 167 10.60 -18.04 -15.43
N VAL A 168 9.67 -17.64 -14.57
CA VAL A 168 8.24 -17.55 -14.90
C VAL A 168 7.81 -16.09 -14.87
N ILE A 169 7.18 -15.62 -15.95
CA ILE A 169 6.63 -14.26 -16.06
C ILE A 169 5.12 -14.35 -16.21
N THR A 170 4.37 -13.91 -15.20
CA THR A 170 2.92 -13.75 -15.28
C THR A 170 2.58 -12.46 -16.03
N GLY A 171 1.47 -12.46 -16.78
CA GLY A 171 1.20 -11.38 -17.74
C GLY A 171 2.25 -11.32 -18.85
N GLY A 172 2.95 -12.44 -19.13
CA GLY A 172 4.13 -12.49 -19.98
C GLY A 172 3.90 -12.12 -21.44
N SER A 173 2.64 -12.10 -21.90
CA SER A 173 2.26 -11.63 -23.24
C SER A 173 2.04 -10.12 -23.32
N GLY A 174 2.10 -9.40 -22.19
CA GLY A 174 1.99 -7.94 -22.17
C GLY A 174 3.31 -7.27 -22.53
N ALA A 175 3.26 -5.99 -22.92
CA ALA A 175 4.44 -5.24 -23.35
C ALA A 175 5.59 -5.28 -22.34
N VAL A 176 5.30 -5.11 -21.04
CA VAL A 176 6.29 -5.19 -19.96
C VAL A 176 6.85 -6.60 -19.83
N GLY A 177 5.99 -7.62 -19.89
CA GLY A 177 6.39 -9.03 -19.80
C GLY A 177 7.34 -9.44 -20.92
N VAL A 178 7.04 -9.03 -22.16
CA VAL A 178 7.89 -9.27 -23.34
C VAL A 178 9.23 -8.52 -23.22
N ALA A 179 9.22 -7.25 -22.80
CA ALA A 179 10.43 -6.48 -22.59
C ALA A 179 11.34 -7.11 -21.52
N PHE A 180 10.77 -7.57 -20.41
CA PHE A 180 11.51 -8.31 -19.39
C PHE A 180 12.01 -9.65 -19.93
N ALA A 181 11.23 -10.40 -20.70
CA ALA A 181 11.69 -11.65 -21.30
C ALA A 181 12.95 -11.44 -22.15
N ARG A 182 12.98 -10.40 -23.00
CA ARG A 182 14.17 -10.01 -23.77
C ARG A 182 15.35 -9.65 -22.88
N HIS A 183 15.12 -8.82 -21.86
CA HIS A 183 16.15 -8.41 -20.92
C HIS A 183 16.79 -9.61 -20.20
N LEU A 184 15.96 -10.56 -19.77
CA LEU A 184 16.37 -11.76 -19.05
C LEU A 184 17.09 -12.76 -19.95
N ALA A 185 16.63 -12.93 -21.18
CA ALA A 185 17.35 -13.71 -22.19
C ALA A 185 18.76 -13.13 -22.43
N GLY A 186 18.87 -11.80 -22.56
CA GLY A 186 20.16 -11.11 -22.69
C GLY A 186 21.07 -11.24 -21.45
N ARG A 187 20.50 -11.53 -20.28
CA ARG A 187 21.23 -11.80 -19.02
C ARG A 187 21.58 -13.28 -18.83
N GLY A 188 21.28 -14.14 -19.80
CA GLY A 188 21.63 -15.57 -19.77
C GLY A 188 20.55 -16.47 -19.17
N ALA A 189 19.29 -16.02 -19.08
CA ALA A 189 18.20 -16.89 -18.65
C ALA A 189 18.05 -18.10 -19.59
N LYS A 190 18.06 -19.31 -19.03
CA LYS A 190 18.07 -20.56 -19.83
C LYS A 190 16.69 -20.95 -20.29
N ARG A 191 15.68 -20.79 -19.43
CA ARG A 191 14.27 -21.08 -19.73
C ARG A 191 13.37 -19.98 -19.19
N ILE A 192 12.61 -19.36 -20.09
CA ILE A 192 11.58 -18.36 -19.74
C ILE A 192 10.22 -18.92 -20.09
N VAL A 193 9.31 -18.97 -19.11
CA VAL A 193 7.91 -19.38 -19.26
C VAL A 193 7.04 -18.14 -19.16
N LEU A 194 6.36 -17.80 -20.25
CA LEU A 194 5.43 -16.67 -20.31
C LEU A 194 4.01 -17.16 -20.05
N LEU A 195 3.44 -16.79 -18.91
CA LEU A 195 2.08 -17.14 -18.52
C LEU A 195 1.13 -15.97 -18.81
N SER A 196 0.08 -16.24 -19.58
CA SER A 196 -0.99 -15.29 -19.86
C SER A 196 -2.26 -16.01 -20.22
N ARG A 197 -3.41 -15.44 -19.84
CA ARG A 197 -4.74 -15.99 -20.18
C ARG A 197 -4.98 -16.10 -21.68
N ARG A 198 -4.38 -15.20 -22.47
CA ARG A 198 -4.56 -15.14 -23.94
C ARG A 198 -3.41 -15.79 -24.71
N GLY A 199 -2.37 -16.27 -24.02
CA GLY A 199 -1.11 -16.66 -24.66
C GLY A 199 -0.41 -15.47 -25.34
N LEU A 200 0.67 -15.76 -26.07
CA LEU A 200 1.30 -14.82 -27.00
C LEU A 200 0.73 -15.04 -28.41
N ASP A 201 0.60 -13.97 -29.18
CA ASP A 201 0.35 -14.13 -30.61
C ASP A 201 1.60 -14.71 -31.33
N PRO A 202 1.43 -15.30 -32.53
CA PRO A 202 2.55 -15.92 -33.25
C PRO A 202 3.67 -14.94 -33.62
N ALA A 203 3.36 -13.67 -33.88
CA ALA A 203 4.35 -12.68 -34.29
C ALA A 203 5.26 -12.29 -33.12
N GLY A 204 4.69 -11.99 -31.95
CA GLY A 204 5.45 -11.70 -30.74
C GLY A 204 6.27 -12.90 -30.26
N LEU A 205 5.80 -14.12 -30.50
CA LEU A 205 6.59 -15.33 -30.21
C LEU A 205 7.81 -15.43 -31.15
N ASP A 206 7.65 -15.08 -32.42
CA ASP A 206 8.74 -15.09 -33.39
C ASP A 206 9.78 -13.99 -33.09
N GLU A 207 9.34 -12.80 -32.70
CA GLU A 207 10.24 -11.73 -32.23
C GLU A 207 11.11 -12.20 -31.06
N LEU A 208 10.51 -12.82 -30.03
CA LEU A 208 11.23 -13.33 -28.87
C LEU A 208 12.20 -14.47 -29.24
N ARG A 209 11.84 -15.34 -30.18
CA ARG A 209 12.72 -16.43 -30.65
C ARG A 209 13.89 -15.91 -31.47
N THR A 210 13.67 -14.88 -32.27
CA THR A 210 14.69 -14.29 -33.14
C THR A 210 15.54 -13.24 -32.43
N GLY A 211 15.21 -12.90 -31.18
CA GLY A 211 15.92 -11.90 -30.38
C GLY A 211 15.72 -10.47 -30.89
N ARG A 212 14.66 -10.23 -31.66
CA ARG A 212 14.25 -8.91 -32.15
C ARG A 212 13.33 -8.22 -31.15
#